data_AF-A0A158QEU2-F1
#
_entry.id   AF-A0A158QEU2-F1
#
_cell.length_a   1.000
_cell.length_b   1.000
_cell.length_c   1.000
_cell.angle_alpha   90.00
_cell.angle_beta   90.00
_cell.angle_gamma   90.00
#
_symmetry.space_group_name_H-M   'P 1'
#
loop_
_entity.id
_entity.type
_entity.pdbx_description
1 polymer ?
#
loop_
_entity_poly.entity_id
_entity_poly.type
_entity_poly.pdbx_seq_one_letter_code
_entity_poly.pdbx_strand_id
1 'polypeptide(L)'
;MNPLDNLDLPPARVPDLERIRNAKRKRAQQLKRWAQYDKNMEKKEKKGRTSTSPPPGSNPVGRQHPGLARFVQFSQAVILLEAAARDDLDEARKLLSQGVCPNVTNTDGLTALHQDWNE
;
A
#
# COMPACT_ATOMS: atom_id res chain seq x y z
N MET A 1 11.57 -41.37 40.54
CA MET A 1 10.41 -41.07 39.68
C MET A 1 10.20 -39.57 39.75
N ASN A 2 10.47 -38.85 38.66
CA ASN A 2 10.35 -37.39 38.64
C ASN A 2 8.86 -37.02 38.56
N PRO A 3 8.34 -36.10 39.41
CA PRO A 3 6.94 -35.71 39.38
C PRO A 3 6.55 -34.85 38.15
N LEU A 4 7.50 -34.62 37.23
CA LEU A 4 7.34 -33.74 36.06
C LEU A 4 7.02 -34.50 34.76
N ASP A 5 7.01 -35.84 34.78
CA ASP A 5 6.70 -36.67 33.61
C ASP A 5 5.17 -36.78 33.32
N ASN A 6 4.32 -36.06 34.08
CA ASN A 6 2.86 -36.14 34.04
C ASN A 6 2.17 -34.81 33.67
N LEU A 7 2.84 -33.94 32.91
CA LEU A 7 2.18 -32.83 32.24
C LEU A 7 1.71 -33.32 30.86
N ASP A 8 0.52 -33.92 30.83
CA ASP A 8 -0.23 -34.17 29.60
C ASP A 8 -0.64 -32.81 29.01
N LEU A 9 0.28 -32.16 28.28
CA LEU A 9 -0.04 -30.97 27.51
C LEU A 9 -1.12 -31.39 26.51
N PRO A 10 -2.26 -30.66 26.45
CA PRO A 10 -3.32 -31.00 25.50
C PRO A 10 -2.71 -31.03 24.10
N PRO A 11 -2.96 -32.08 23.30
CA PRO A 11 -2.39 -32.18 21.97
C PRO A 11 -2.75 -30.90 21.22
N ALA A 12 -1.72 -30.18 20.75
CA ALA A 12 -1.92 -29.02 19.92
C ALA A 12 -2.96 -29.40 18.85
N ARG A 13 -4.07 -28.65 18.75
CA ARG A 13 -5.13 -28.89 17.77
C ARG A 13 -4.58 -28.61 16.38
N VAL A 14 -3.75 -29.52 15.88
CA VAL A 14 -3.24 -29.51 14.53
C VAL A 14 -4.45 -29.57 13.62
N PRO A 15 -4.67 -28.56 12.76
CA PRO A 15 -5.81 -28.56 11.86
C PRO A 15 -5.77 -29.83 11.02
N ASP A 16 -6.90 -30.53 10.95
CA ASP A 16 -7.07 -31.74 10.16
C ASP A 16 -6.46 -31.58 8.75
N LEU A 17 -5.71 -32.59 8.28
CA LEU A 17 -4.99 -32.55 7.01
C LEU A 17 -5.92 -32.29 5.83
N GLU A 18 -7.15 -32.83 5.89
CA GLU A 18 -8.19 -32.55 4.90
C GLU A 18 -8.62 -31.08 4.93
N ARG A 19 -8.72 -30.49 6.13
CA ARG A 19 -9.00 -29.06 6.29
C ARG A 19 -7.89 -28.20 5.68
N ILE A 20 -6.63 -28.55 5.89
CA ILE A 20 -5.47 -27.83 5.30
C ILE A 20 -5.50 -27.95 3.77
N ARG A 21 -5.73 -29.16 3.23
CA ARG A 21 -5.81 -29.39 1.78
C ARG A 21 -6.97 -28.60 1.16
N ASN A 22 -8.13 -28.60 1.81
CA ASN A 22 -9.30 -27.84 1.39
C ASN A 22 -9.05 -26.32 1.42
N ALA A 23 -8.38 -25.79 2.45
CA ALA A 23 -8.00 -24.39 2.53
C ALA A 23 -7.05 -24.00 1.39
N LYS A 24 -6.02 -24.81 1.12
CA LYS A 24 -5.09 -24.60 -0.01
C LYS A 24 -5.83 -24.61 -1.36
N ARG A 25 -6.74 -25.57 -1.58
CA ARG A 25 -7.55 -25.65 -2.81
C ARG A 25 -8.45 -24.43 -2.98
N LYS A 26 -9.12 -23.98 -1.92
CA LYS A 26 -9.97 -22.77 -1.94
C LYS A 26 -9.14 -21.52 -2.24
N ARG A 27 -7.95 -21.38 -1.64
CA ARG A 27 -7.04 -20.26 -1.93
C ARG A 27 -6.59 -20.25 -3.40
N ALA A 28 -6.23 -21.40 -3.95
CA ALA A 28 -5.86 -21.53 -5.36
C ALA A 28 -7.01 -21.11 -6.30
N GLN A 29 -8.25 -21.51 -5.99
CA GLN A 29 -9.42 -21.07 -6.76
C GLN A 29 -9.68 -19.57 -6.66
N GLN A 30 -9.50 -18.98 -5.47
CA GLN A 30 -9.63 -17.53 -5.27
C GLN A 30 -8.63 -16.76 -6.12
N LEU A 31 -7.36 -17.18 -6.13
CA LEU A 31 -6.32 -16.55 -6.95
C LEU A 31 -6.61 -16.67 -8.45
N LYS A 32 -7.15 -17.82 -8.91
CA LYS A 32 -7.56 -17.99 -10.31
C LYS A 32 -8.69 -17.03 -10.70
N ARG A 33 -9.71 -16.88 -9.85
CA ARG A 33 -10.81 -15.92 -10.07
C ARG A 33 -10.30 -14.48 -10.05
N TRP A 34 -9.40 -14.16 -9.13
CA TRP A 34 -8.76 -12.84 -9.05
C TRP A 34 -8.02 -12.49 -10.34
N ALA A 35 -7.18 -13.39 -10.85
CA ALA A 35 -6.43 -13.17 -12.09
C ALA A 35 -7.36 -12.94 -13.31
N GLN A 36 -8.54 -13.56 -13.33
CA GLN A 36 -9.54 -13.29 -14.38
C GLN A 36 -10.23 -11.94 -14.19
N TYR A 37 -10.59 -11.60 -12.96
CA TYR A 37 -11.18 -10.31 -12.62
C TYR A 37 -10.24 -9.15 -12.99
N ASP A 38 -8.96 -9.26 -12.64
CA ASP A 38 -7.94 -8.25 -12.90
C ASP A 38 -7.77 -7.98 -14.40
N LYS A 39 -7.66 -9.03 -15.21
CA LYS A 39 -7.65 -8.94 -16.69
C LYS A 39 -8.90 -8.28 -17.26
N ASN A 40 -10.07 -8.50 -16.66
CA ASN A 40 -11.31 -7.88 -17.10
C ASN A 40 -11.39 -6.40 -16.69
N MET A 41 -10.87 -6.05 -15.51
CA MET A 41 -10.78 -4.68 -15.03
C MET A 41 -9.84 -3.85 -15.90
N GLU A 42 -8.66 -4.36 -16.24
CA GLU A 42 -7.71 -3.69 -17.12
C GLU A 42 -8.32 -3.39 -18.51
N LYS A 43 -9.10 -4.35 -19.06
CA LYS A 43 -9.83 -4.14 -20.32
C LYS A 43 -10.88 -3.03 -20.21
N LYS A 44 -11.59 -2.95 -19.08
CA LYS A 44 -12.59 -1.91 -18.82
C LYS A 44 -11.94 -0.53 -18.71
N GLU A 45 -10.81 -0.42 -18.02
CA GLU A 45 -10.05 0.83 -17.92
C GLU A 45 -9.53 1.31 -19.27
N LYS A 46 -8.97 0.39 -20.09
CA LYS A 46 -8.52 0.69 -21.46
C LYS A 46 -9.67 1.18 -22.35
N LYS A 47 -10.86 0.58 -22.24
CA LYS A 47 -12.05 1.01 -22.99
C LYS A 47 -12.61 2.37 -22.54
N GLY A 48 -12.53 2.68 -21.24
CA GLY A 48 -12.93 4.00 -20.71
C GLY A 48 -12.01 5.14 -21.18
N ARG A 49 -10.73 4.83 -21.45
CA ARG A 49 -9.78 5.80 -22.02
C ARG A 49 -10.01 6.06 -23.52
N THR A 50 -10.40 5.04 -24.30
CA THR A 50 -10.65 5.19 -25.74
C THR A 50 -12.04 5.76 -26.08
N SER A 51 -13.03 5.65 -25.20
CA SER A 51 -14.36 6.27 -25.38
C SER A 51 -14.41 7.77 -25.03
N THR A 52 -13.27 8.37 -24.63
CA THR A 52 -13.17 9.78 -24.24
C THR A 52 -12.28 10.57 -25.22
N SER A 53 -12.23 10.18 -26.50
CA SER A 53 -11.70 11.05 -27.55
C SER A 53 -12.73 12.15 -27.80
N PRO A 54 -12.49 13.43 -27.43
CA PRO A 54 -13.41 14.49 -27.82
C PRO A 54 -13.33 14.66 -29.34
N PRO A 55 -14.44 14.98 -30.03
CA PRO A 55 -14.36 15.44 -31.41
C PRO A 55 -13.43 16.67 -31.50
N PRO A 56 -12.64 16.81 -32.58
CA PRO A 56 -11.75 17.94 -32.74
C PRO A 56 -12.58 19.24 -32.87
N GLY A 57 -12.44 20.16 -31.91
CA GLY A 57 -13.03 21.51 -32.02
C GLY A 57 -13.84 22.06 -30.83
N SER A 58 -13.83 21.44 -29.63
CA SER A 58 -14.47 22.05 -28.45
C SER A 58 -13.45 22.55 -27.42
N ASN A 59 -13.53 23.84 -27.09
CA ASN A 59 -12.68 24.53 -26.10
C ASN A 59 -12.71 23.82 -24.73
N PRO A 60 -11.57 23.70 -24.01
CA PRO A 60 -11.48 23.01 -22.74
C PRO A 60 -11.72 24.01 -21.60
N VAL A 61 -12.93 24.56 -21.48
CA VAL A 61 -13.33 25.29 -20.28
C VAL A 61 -14.48 24.52 -19.64
N GLY A 62 -14.19 23.83 -18.55
CA GLY A 62 -15.24 23.35 -17.64
C GLY A 62 -15.64 21.87 -17.72
N ARG A 63 -14.80 20.96 -18.22
CA ARG A 63 -15.00 19.52 -17.97
C ARG A 63 -14.10 19.04 -16.85
N GLN A 64 -14.50 19.36 -15.62
CA GLN A 64 -14.03 18.58 -14.47
C GLN A 64 -14.58 17.16 -14.64
N HIS A 65 -13.74 16.27 -15.16
CA HIS A 65 -14.01 14.84 -15.21
C HIS A 65 -14.43 14.35 -13.82
N PRO A 66 -15.59 13.71 -13.63
CA PRO A 66 -15.97 13.09 -12.34
C PRO A 66 -15.06 11.91 -11.94
N GLY A 67 -14.05 11.60 -12.76
CA GLY A 67 -13.13 10.47 -12.62
C GLY A 67 -11.65 10.86 -12.69
N LEU A 68 -11.29 12.14 -12.55
CA LEU A 68 -9.94 12.49 -12.10
C LEU A 68 -9.92 12.13 -10.61
N ALA A 69 -9.67 10.84 -10.35
CA ALA A 69 -9.63 10.24 -9.03
C ALA A 69 -8.97 11.20 -8.04
N ARG A 70 -9.62 11.44 -6.90
CA ARG A 70 -9.01 12.15 -5.78
C ARG A 70 -7.67 11.47 -5.49
N PHE A 71 -6.57 12.06 -5.95
CA PHE A 71 -5.25 11.56 -5.62
C PHE A 71 -5.12 11.71 -4.11
N VAL A 72 -4.85 10.61 -3.42
CA VAL A 72 -4.56 10.66 -1.99
C VAL A 72 -3.25 11.42 -1.85
N GLN A 73 -3.30 12.59 -1.23
CA GLN A 73 -2.13 13.41 -0.94
C GLN A 73 -1.85 13.36 0.56
N PHE A 74 -0.59 13.17 0.90
CA PHE A 74 -0.10 13.26 2.27
C PHE A 74 0.46 14.65 2.54
N SER A 75 0.50 15.06 3.79
CA SER A 75 1.14 16.33 4.17
C SER A 75 2.64 16.26 3.93
N GLN A 76 3.26 17.37 3.52
CA GLN A 76 4.69 17.38 3.19
C GLN A 76 5.61 17.03 4.37
N ALA A 77 5.16 17.24 5.61
CA ALA A 77 5.88 16.80 6.81
C ALA A 77 6.04 15.28 6.87
N VAL A 78 4.96 14.54 6.59
CA VAL A 78 4.97 13.06 6.54
C VAL A 78 5.86 12.57 5.39
N ILE A 79 5.77 13.20 4.22
CA ILE A 79 6.59 12.83 3.06
C ILE A 79 8.07 13.06 3.35
N LEU A 80 8.44 14.16 4.03
CA LEU A 80 9.83 14.43 4.40
C LEU A 80 10.38 13.40 5.39
N LEU A 81 9.60 13.01 6.40
CA LEU A 81 10.01 11.99 7.37
C LEU A 81 10.19 10.62 6.70
N GLU A 82 9.28 10.24 5.80
CA GLU A 82 9.41 8.99 5.01
C GLU A 82 10.60 9.01 4.04
N ALA A 83 10.84 10.13 3.34
CA ALA A 83 11.99 10.28 2.45
C ALA A 83 13.31 10.11 3.23
N ALA A 84 13.41 10.69 4.42
CA ALA A 84 14.56 10.53 5.29
C ALA A 84 14.73 9.08 5.79
N ALA A 85 13.64 8.42 6.22
CA ALA A 85 13.68 7.03 6.68
C ALA A 85 14.07 6.02 5.57
N ARG A 86 13.92 6.41 4.29
CA ARG A 86 14.28 5.62 3.11
C ARG A 86 15.64 5.99 2.50
N ASP A 87 16.36 6.94 3.09
CA ASP A 87 17.58 7.53 2.53
C ASP A 87 17.39 8.11 1.11
N ASP A 88 16.20 8.63 0.80
CA ASP A 88 15.93 9.34 -0.46
C ASP A 88 16.34 10.81 -0.35
N LEU A 89 17.64 11.04 -0.46
CA LEU A 89 18.24 12.37 -0.34
C LEU A 89 17.73 13.35 -1.41
N ASP A 90 17.41 12.87 -2.61
CA ASP A 90 16.94 13.72 -3.71
C ASP A 90 15.53 14.24 -3.42
N GLU A 91 14.65 13.37 -2.93
CA GLU A 91 13.30 13.76 -2.50
C GLU A 91 13.34 14.68 -1.28
N ALA A 92 14.17 14.36 -0.28
CA ALA A 92 14.36 15.22 0.89
C ALA A 92 14.86 16.61 0.50
N ARG A 93 15.88 16.71 -0.38
CA ARG A 93 16.40 17.99 -0.91
C ARG A 93 15.33 18.79 -1.64
N LYS A 94 14.50 18.12 -2.45
CA LYS A 94 13.39 18.75 -3.16
C LYS A 94 12.36 19.33 -2.19
N LEU A 95 11.98 18.57 -1.16
CA LEU A 95 11.01 19.00 -0.14
C LEU A 95 11.54 20.17 0.69
N LEU A 96 12.83 20.15 1.06
CA LEU A 96 13.47 21.26 1.75
C LEU A 96 13.53 22.52 0.86
N SER A 97 13.82 22.35 -0.44
CA SER A 97 13.81 23.45 -1.42
C SER A 97 12.41 24.05 -1.62
N GLN A 98 11.36 23.28 -1.34
CA GLN A 98 9.96 23.73 -1.37
C GLN A 98 9.52 24.44 -0.07
N GLY A 99 10.40 24.56 0.92
CA GLY A 99 10.14 25.28 2.17
C GLY A 99 9.51 24.43 3.28
N VAL A 100 9.58 23.09 3.17
CA VAL A 100 9.16 22.21 4.28
C VAL A 100 10.12 22.40 5.46
N CYS A 101 9.57 22.57 6.66
CA CYS A 101 10.38 22.72 7.86
C CYS A 101 11.16 21.43 8.14
N PRO A 102 12.51 21.47 8.28
CA PRO A 102 13.30 20.27 8.58
C PRO A 102 13.08 19.75 10.01
N ASN A 103 12.57 20.60 10.90
CA ASN A 103 12.30 20.27 12.30
C ASN A 103 10.91 19.65 12.52
N VAL A 104 10.25 19.20 11.46
CA VAL A 104 9.00 18.43 11.60
C VAL A 104 9.28 17.16 12.38
N THR A 105 8.33 16.78 13.23
CA THR A 105 8.43 15.60 14.09
C THR A 105 7.34 14.60 13.76
N ASN A 106 7.64 13.32 14.01
CA ASN A 106 6.63 12.27 14.03
C ASN A 106 5.75 12.38 15.30
N THR A 107 4.85 11.42 15.49
CA THR A 107 3.98 11.35 16.68
C THR A 107 4.73 11.26 18.00
N ASP A 108 5.96 10.76 17.98
CA ASP A 108 6.82 10.56 19.16
C ASP A 108 7.75 11.75 19.42
N GLY A 109 7.70 12.80 18.59
CA GLY A 109 8.57 13.98 18.72
C GLY A 109 9.94 13.84 18.04
N LEU A 110 10.16 12.78 17.23
CA LEU A 110 11.42 12.56 16.52
C LEU A 110 11.42 13.28 15.17
N THR A 111 12.48 14.04 14.90
CA THR A 111 12.71 14.63 13.56
C THR A 111 13.36 13.65 12.60
N ALA A 112 13.40 14.01 11.32
CA ALA A 112 14.13 13.25 10.29
C ALA A 112 15.57 12.91 10.71
N LEU A 113 16.29 13.89 11.27
CA LEU A 113 17.66 13.69 11.76
C LEU A 113 17.75 12.70 12.92
N HIS A 114 16.76 12.66 13.82
CA HIS A 114 16.76 11.67 14.91
C HIS A 114 16.58 10.24 14.39
N GLN A 115 15.86 10.07 13.28
CA GLN A 115 15.63 8.76 12.67
C GLN A 115 16.86 8.25 11.92
N ASP A 116 17.64 9.17 11.35
CA ASP A 116 18.87 8.93 10.59
C ASP A 116 20.04 8.39 11.45
N TRP A 117 20.03 8.62 12.76
CA TRP A 117 21.17 8.30 13.65
C TRP A 117 21.23 6.84 14.15
N ASN A 118 20.34 5.96 13.69
CA ASN A 118 20.25 4.55 14.15
C ASN A 118 21.00 3.55 13.27
N GLU A 119 22.18 3.92 12.75
CA GLU A 119 23.10 2.99 12.08
C GLU A 119 24.46 2.89 12.81
#